data_AF-A0A316NBK0-F1
#
_entry.id   AF-A0A316NBK0-F1
#
_cell.length_a   1.000
_cell.length_b   1.000
_cell.length_c   1.000
_cell.angle_alpha   90.00
_cell.angle_beta   90.00
_cell.angle_gamma   90.00
#
_symmetry.space_group_name_H-M   'P 1'
#
loop_
_entity.id
_entity.type
_entity.pdbx_description
1 polymer ?
#
loop_
_entity_poly.entity_id
_entity_poly.type
_entity_poly.pdbx_seq_one_letter_code
_entity_poly.pdbx_strand_id
1 'polypeptide(L)'
;MKVLIRGLLTTVMVITIFLLCSCTYVKQIINDEIISHIGRETFTTEISDSIESQMPEIDEQKKQEIKDLLDNNEQLNNIVDTISERIVADLSKDKIENIDINDDIKTFLQENKDLFIGAIGDEISEEEIDQAIDEAISETDFNQVYRDAVKSVQNDMDQDIQTVLDVYNYITSQEFLTILIIVFVVAMAITFLLQKPHYKGIVNVSIATIVSAVLVVPIALIMNMILQAILEEIDTAIALNANPIWMSAGCLLAIGILLLIVKYLIEQKKKEVAQ
;
A
#
# COMPACT_ATOMS: atom_id res chain seq x y z
N MET A 1 3.99 -42.82 -3.45
CA MET A 1 2.86 -41.99 -2.97
C MET A 1 3.27 -40.92 -1.96
N LYS A 2 3.89 -41.26 -0.81
CA LYS A 2 4.30 -40.26 0.21
C LYS A 2 5.32 -39.21 -0.26
N VAL A 3 6.18 -39.52 -1.23
CA VAL A 3 7.13 -38.55 -1.83
C VAL A 3 6.38 -37.54 -2.71
N LEU A 4 5.48 -38.02 -3.57
CA LEU A 4 4.65 -37.18 -4.45
C LEU A 4 3.76 -36.22 -3.65
N ILE A 5 3.07 -36.72 -2.61
CA ILE A 5 2.22 -35.88 -1.76
C ILE A 5 3.03 -34.77 -1.06
N ARG A 6 4.26 -35.08 -0.62
CA ARG A 6 5.14 -34.07 -0.01
C ARG A 6 5.60 -33.02 -1.02
N GLY A 7 5.93 -33.44 -2.24
CA GLY A 7 6.24 -32.51 -3.33
C GLY A 7 5.07 -31.56 -3.59
N LEU A 8 3.86 -32.11 -3.74
CA LEU A 8 2.64 -31.33 -3.95
C LEU A 8 2.38 -30.33 -2.82
N LEU A 9 2.47 -30.75 -1.56
CA LEU A 9 2.27 -29.85 -0.41
C LEU A 9 3.32 -28.74 -0.35
N THR A 10 4.57 -29.03 -0.69
CA THR A 10 5.61 -28.00 -0.81
C THR A 10 5.31 -27.02 -1.94
N THR A 11 4.84 -27.51 -3.09
CA THR A 11 4.42 -26.64 -4.20
C THR A 11 3.24 -25.75 -3.79
N VAL A 12 2.24 -26.30 -3.08
CA VAL A 12 1.12 -25.52 -2.55
C VAL A 12 1.63 -24.42 -1.63
N MET A 13 2.53 -24.74 -0.68
CA MET A 13 3.14 -23.75 0.20
C MET A 13 3.87 -22.64 -0.57
N VAL A 14 4.66 -23.00 -1.60
CA VAL A 14 5.33 -22.02 -2.48
C VAL A 14 4.33 -21.10 -3.13
N ILE A 15 3.27 -21.65 -3.74
CA ILE A 15 2.24 -20.86 -4.42
C ILE A 15 1.54 -19.91 -3.44
N THR A 16 1.16 -20.38 -2.25
CA THR A 16 0.52 -19.52 -1.24
C THR A 16 1.43 -18.39 -0.77
N ILE A 17 2.71 -18.66 -0.46
CA ILE A 17 3.65 -17.61 -0.03
C ILE A 17 3.86 -16.61 -1.16
N PHE A 18 4.07 -17.12 -2.37
CA PHE A 18 4.26 -16.30 -3.56
C PHE A 18 3.06 -15.38 -3.80
N LEU A 19 1.84 -15.91 -3.81
CA LEU A 19 0.62 -15.11 -3.96
C LEU A 19 0.46 -14.10 -2.84
N LEU A 20 0.72 -14.49 -1.58
CA LEU A 20 0.66 -13.55 -0.44
C LEU A 20 1.57 -12.35 -0.67
N CYS A 21 2.86 -12.58 -0.95
CA CYS A 21 3.82 -11.51 -1.17
C CYS A 21 3.46 -10.65 -2.39
N SER A 22 3.03 -11.26 -3.50
CA SER A 22 2.67 -10.54 -4.71
C SER A 22 1.41 -9.68 -4.49
N CYS A 23 0.35 -10.23 -3.90
CA CYS A 23 -0.88 -9.49 -3.63
C CYS A 23 -0.67 -8.33 -2.65
N THR A 24 0.12 -8.54 -1.58
CA THR A 24 0.46 -7.46 -0.65
C THR A 24 1.30 -6.38 -1.32
N TYR A 25 2.23 -6.78 -2.19
CA TYR A 25 3.05 -5.83 -2.94
C TYR A 25 2.22 -5.01 -3.94
N VAL A 26 1.31 -5.65 -4.68
CA VAL A 26 0.36 -4.97 -5.57
C VAL A 26 -0.45 -3.93 -4.81
N LYS A 27 -1.03 -4.32 -3.66
CA LYS A 27 -1.82 -3.41 -2.83
C LYS A 27 -0.98 -2.21 -2.38
N GLN A 28 0.22 -2.47 -1.86
CA GLN A 28 1.11 -1.44 -1.34
C GLN A 28 1.54 -0.45 -2.44
N ILE A 29 2.01 -0.93 -3.59
CA ILE A 29 2.44 -0.03 -4.66
C ILE A 29 1.26 0.81 -5.20
N ILE A 30 0.11 0.19 -5.43
CA ILE A 30 -1.04 0.91 -6.01
C ILE A 30 -1.60 1.92 -5.01
N ASN A 31 -1.91 1.51 -3.78
CA ASN A 31 -2.55 2.40 -2.80
C ASN A 31 -1.57 3.40 -2.22
N ASP A 32 -0.43 2.93 -1.72
CA ASP A 32 0.45 3.73 -0.86
C ASP A 32 1.44 4.59 -1.67
N GLU A 33 1.75 4.19 -2.92
CA GLU A 33 2.68 4.95 -3.76
C GLU A 33 2.00 5.68 -4.91
N ILE A 34 1.09 5.04 -5.64
CA ILE A 34 0.48 5.68 -6.82
C ILE A 34 -0.70 6.56 -6.42
N ILE A 35 -1.73 5.97 -5.82
CA ILE A 35 -2.97 6.69 -5.50
C ILE A 35 -2.72 7.72 -4.41
N SER A 36 -1.94 7.37 -3.37
CA SER A 36 -1.57 8.34 -2.34
C SER A 36 -0.75 9.50 -2.90
N HIS A 37 0.20 9.27 -3.82
CA HIS A 37 0.96 10.39 -4.40
C HIS A 37 0.07 11.33 -5.22
N ILE A 38 -0.78 10.78 -6.10
CA ILE A 38 -1.72 11.57 -6.90
C ILE A 38 -2.71 12.31 -5.98
N GLY A 39 -3.20 11.62 -4.95
CA GLY A 39 -4.06 12.21 -3.93
C GLY A 39 -3.38 13.37 -3.22
N ARG A 40 -2.12 13.21 -2.80
CA ARG A 40 -1.35 14.25 -2.11
C ARG A 40 -1.22 15.46 -3.00
N GLU A 41 -0.72 15.28 -4.22
CA GLU A 41 -0.55 16.36 -5.20
C GLU A 41 -1.87 17.11 -5.47
N THR A 42 -2.98 16.38 -5.56
CA THR A 42 -4.32 16.95 -5.76
C THR A 42 -4.76 17.78 -4.55
N PHE A 43 -4.70 17.21 -3.35
CA PHE A 43 -5.12 17.91 -2.13
C PHE A 43 -4.22 19.10 -1.80
N THR A 44 -2.90 18.96 -1.94
CA THR A 44 -1.98 20.08 -1.69
C THR A 44 -2.15 21.21 -2.70
N THR A 45 -2.46 20.87 -3.95
CA THR A 45 -2.82 21.87 -4.97
C THR A 45 -4.13 22.56 -4.67
N GLU A 46 -5.22 21.83 -4.40
CA GLU A 46 -6.53 22.43 -4.12
C GLU A 46 -6.51 23.32 -2.85
N ILE A 47 -5.83 22.87 -1.78
CA ILE A 47 -5.66 23.69 -0.58
C ILE A 47 -4.86 24.95 -0.90
N SER A 48 -3.76 24.82 -1.63
CA SER A 48 -2.90 25.96 -2.00
C SER A 48 -3.61 26.96 -2.91
N ASP A 49 -4.35 26.49 -3.92
CA ASP A 49 -5.13 27.31 -4.85
C ASP A 49 -6.29 28.01 -4.12
N SER A 50 -6.94 27.33 -3.18
CA SER A 50 -8.01 27.93 -2.37
C SER A 50 -7.47 29.06 -1.50
N ILE A 51 -6.33 28.87 -0.82
CA ILE A 51 -5.67 29.93 -0.03
C ILE A 51 -5.24 31.11 -0.92
N GLU A 52 -4.62 30.85 -2.07
CA GLU A 52 -4.23 31.91 -3.02
C GLU A 52 -5.45 32.71 -3.51
N SER A 53 -6.58 32.05 -3.78
CA SER A 53 -7.79 32.72 -4.26
C SER A 53 -8.35 33.75 -3.26
N GLN A 54 -8.16 33.51 -1.96
CA GLN A 54 -8.54 34.44 -0.89
C GLN A 54 -7.46 35.49 -0.63
N MET A 55 -6.22 35.23 -1.07
CA MET A 55 -5.05 36.06 -0.83
C MET A 55 -4.22 36.26 -2.11
N PRO A 56 -4.70 37.09 -3.06
CA PRO A 56 -4.05 37.26 -4.38
C PRO A 56 -2.67 37.93 -4.33
N GLU A 57 -2.20 38.33 -3.15
CA GLU A 57 -0.87 38.87 -2.88
C GLU A 57 0.17 37.78 -2.56
N ILE A 58 -0.27 36.52 -2.43
CA ILE A 58 0.60 35.35 -2.49
C ILE A 58 1.10 35.21 -3.92
N ASP A 59 2.42 35.27 -4.10
CA ASP A 59 3.04 34.97 -5.40
C ASP A 59 3.29 33.46 -5.57
N GLU A 60 3.70 33.05 -6.78
CA GLU A 60 4.01 31.65 -7.09
C GLU A 60 5.09 31.05 -6.19
N GLN A 61 6.00 31.86 -5.63
CA GLN A 61 7.03 31.34 -4.73
C GLN A 61 6.41 30.95 -3.39
N LYS A 62 5.62 31.83 -2.78
CA LYS A 62 4.91 31.53 -1.53
C LYS A 62 3.91 30.39 -1.70
N LYS A 63 3.25 30.33 -2.85
CA LYS A 63 2.39 29.20 -3.23
C LYS A 63 3.15 27.87 -3.21
N GLN A 64 4.34 27.83 -3.81
CA GLN A 64 5.18 26.63 -3.79
C GLN A 64 5.66 26.28 -2.37
N GLU A 65 6.02 27.27 -1.55
CA GLU A 65 6.40 27.05 -0.14
C GLU A 65 5.25 26.42 0.67
N ILE A 66 4.00 26.86 0.43
CA ILE A 66 2.80 26.24 1.02
C ILE A 66 2.67 24.79 0.55
N LYS A 67 2.78 24.52 -0.76
CA LYS A 67 2.69 23.15 -1.29
C LYS A 67 3.75 22.23 -0.69
N ASP A 68 5.00 22.68 -0.62
CA ASP A 68 6.11 21.90 -0.04
C ASP A 68 5.86 21.58 1.45
N LEU A 69 5.27 22.50 2.22
CA LEU A 69 4.91 22.25 3.62
C LEU A 69 3.78 21.23 3.76
N LEU A 70 2.76 21.32 2.90
CA LEU A 70 1.64 20.40 2.89
C LEU A 70 2.10 18.98 2.51
N ASP A 71 2.91 18.84 1.45
CA ASP A 71 3.40 17.55 0.96
C ASP A 71 4.22 16.79 2.02
N ASN A 72 4.96 17.53 2.86
CA ASN A 72 5.80 16.97 3.92
C ASN A 72 5.07 16.80 5.26
N ASN A 73 3.78 17.14 5.35
CA ASN A 73 3.03 17.08 6.60
C ASN A 73 2.48 15.66 6.88
N GLU A 74 2.84 15.09 8.03
CA GLU A 74 2.44 13.73 8.42
C GLU A 74 0.91 13.59 8.62
N GLN A 75 0.24 14.61 9.17
CA GLN A 75 -1.20 14.57 9.39
C GLN A 75 -1.96 14.55 8.05
N LEU A 76 -1.60 15.44 7.12
CA LEU A 76 -2.21 15.46 5.79
C LEU A 76 -1.95 14.16 5.03
N ASN A 77 -0.72 13.64 5.10
CA ASN A 77 -0.35 12.38 4.48
C ASN A 77 -1.21 11.21 5.00
N ASN A 78 -1.50 11.15 6.31
CA ASN A 78 -2.39 10.14 6.88
C ASN A 78 -3.85 10.28 6.41
N ILE A 79 -4.34 11.51 6.25
CA ILE A 79 -5.68 11.78 5.70
C ILE A 79 -5.74 11.26 4.25
N VAL A 80 -4.75 11.61 3.43
CA VAL A 80 -4.69 11.19 2.03
C VAL A 80 -4.56 9.67 1.88
N ASP A 81 -3.75 9.02 2.72
CA ASP A 81 -3.60 7.56 2.71
C ASP A 81 -4.95 6.87 2.99
N THR A 82 -5.71 7.39 3.97
CA THR A 82 -7.06 6.89 4.30
C THR A 82 -8.05 7.06 3.14
N ILE A 83 -7.98 8.20 2.45
CA ILE A 83 -8.81 8.47 1.26
C ILE A 83 -8.42 7.54 0.11
N SER A 84 -7.13 7.35 -0.11
CA SER A 84 -6.56 6.53 -1.20
C SER A 84 -7.00 5.08 -1.11
N GLU A 85 -6.98 4.50 0.09
CA GLU A 85 -7.51 3.14 0.32
C GLU A 85 -9.00 3.04 -0.02
N ARG A 86 -9.78 4.09 0.23
CA ARG A 86 -11.21 4.12 -0.04
C ARG A 86 -11.55 4.36 -1.49
N ILE A 87 -10.77 5.16 -2.23
CA ILE A 87 -10.99 5.38 -3.68
C ILE A 87 -11.14 4.03 -4.39
N VAL A 88 -10.18 3.12 -4.19
CA VAL A 88 -10.20 1.83 -4.90
C VAL A 88 -11.36 0.95 -4.48
N ALA A 89 -11.73 1.00 -3.20
CA ALA A 89 -12.87 0.26 -2.68
C ALA A 89 -14.20 0.79 -3.23
N ASP A 90 -14.35 2.11 -3.34
CA ASP A 90 -15.60 2.76 -3.74
C ASP A 90 -15.78 2.77 -5.27
N LEU A 91 -14.70 2.74 -6.05
CA LEU A 91 -14.77 2.56 -7.51
C LEU A 91 -15.51 1.28 -7.91
N SER A 92 -15.40 0.19 -7.13
CA SER A 92 -16.13 -1.08 -7.37
C SER A 92 -17.55 -1.11 -6.79
N LYS A 93 -18.03 -0.06 -6.10
CA LYS A 93 -19.34 -0.06 -5.43
C LYS A 93 -20.37 0.79 -6.16
N ASP A 94 -21.62 0.33 -6.16
CA ASP A 94 -22.77 1.10 -6.64
C ASP A 94 -23.06 2.36 -5.81
N LYS A 95 -22.61 2.39 -4.55
CA LYS A 95 -22.81 3.50 -3.62
C LYS A 95 -21.49 3.85 -2.94
N ILE A 96 -21.05 5.09 -3.15
CA ILE A 96 -19.92 5.69 -2.46
C ILE A 96 -20.29 5.85 -0.99
N GLU A 97 -19.43 5.39 -0.09
CA GLU A 97 -19.66 5.52 1.34
C GLU A 97 -19.54 6.98 1.78
N ASN A 98 -20.29 7.37 2.81
CA ASN A 98 -20.17 8.72 3.33
C ASN A 98 -18.84 8.82 4.07
N ILE A 99 -17.99 9.73 3.60
CA ILE A 99 -16.70 10.04 4.19
C ILE A 99 -16.75 11.45 4.76
N ASP A 100 -15.95 11.71 5.79
CA ASP A 100 -15.89 13.00 6.47
C ASP A 100 -14.55 13.70 6.22
N ILE A 101 -14.18 13.82 4.94
CA ILE A 101 -12.95 14.51 4.51
C ILE A 101 -13.01 15.98 4.93
N ASN A 102 -14.19 16.59 4.91
CA ASN A 102 -14.36 17.97 5.33
C ASN A 102 -13.88 18.18 6.76
N ASP A 103 -14.32 17.39 7.73
CA ASP A 103 -13.90 17.59 9.13
C ASP A 103 -12.41 17.26 9.33
N ASP A 104 -11.88 16.24 8.65
CA ASP A 104 -10.46 15.88 8.71
C ASP A 104 -9.56 16.99 8.15
N ILE A 105 -9.87 17.53 6.96
CA ILE A 105 -9.11 18.62 6.34
C ILE A 105 -9.26 19.92 7.14
N LYS A 106 -10.46 20.21 7.66
CA LYS A 106 -10.68 21.39 8.51
C LYS A 106 -9.86 21.34 9.78
N THR A 107 -9.87 20.19 10.46
CA THR A 107 -9.08 19.99 11.67
C THR A 107 -7.60 20.15 11.36
N PHE A 108 -7.14 19.54 10.27
CA PHE A 108 -5.76 19.69 9.81
C PHE A 108 -5.38 21.16 9.57
N LEU A 109 -6.15 21.89 8.77
CA LEU A 109 -5.86 23.29 8.46
C LEU A 109 -5.88 24.18 9.70
N GLN A 110 -6.79 23.92 10.66
CA GLN A 110 -6.88 24.66 11.91
C GLN A 110 -5.73 24.37 12.88
N GLU A 111 -5.31 23.11 13.01
CA GLU A 111 -4.18 22.72 13.86
C GLU A 111 -2.83 23.19 13.31
N ASN A 112 -2.76 23.47 12.00
CA ASN A 112 -1.53 23.82 11.30
C ASN A 112 -1.50 25.28 10.80
N LYS A 113 -2.34 26.17 11.32
CA LYS A 113 -2.39 27.60 10.95
C LYS A 113 -1.02 28.28 11.00
N ASP A 114 -0.23 27.96 12.03
CA ASP A 114 1.13 28.47 12.22
C ASP A 114 2.08 28.11 11.04
N LEU A 115 1.85 26.97 10.37
CA LEU A 115 2.64 26.59 9.19
C LEU A 115 2.42 27.56 8.03
N PHE A 116 1.17 27.97 7.81
CA PHE A 116 0.81 28.91 6.75
C PHE A 116 1.28 30.33 7.05
N ILE A 117 1.16 30.75 8.32
CA ILE A 117 1.68 32.04 8.79
C ILE A 117 3.19 32.14 8.54
N GLY A 118 3.94 31.08 8.89
CA GLY A 118 5.38 31.03 8.66
C GLY A 118 5.78 31.04 7.18
N ALA A 119 4.98 30.44 6.30
CA ALA A 119 5.26 30.35 4.86
C ALA A 119 4.93 31.64 4.09
N ILE A 120 3.82 32.29 4.45
CA ILE A 120 3.35 33.51 3.78
C ILE A 120 4.19 34.74 4.20
N GLY A 121 4.72 34.70 5.43
CA GLY A 121 5.62 35.69 6.00
C GLY A 121 4.92 36.94 6.54
N ASP A 122 5.69 37.79 7.23
CA ASP A 122 5.21 38.97 7.98
C ASP A 122 4.57 40.10 7.13
N GLU A 123 4.51 39.92 5.80
CA GLU A 123 3.93 40.90 4.88
C GLU A 123 2.39 40.91 4.92
N ILE A 124 1.79 39.79 5.32
CA ILE A 124 0.34 39.63 5.47
C ILE A 124 0.03 39.38 6.95
N SER A 125 -1.04 39.98 7.48
CA SER A 125 -1.35 39.82 8.90
C SER A 125 -1.83 38.40 9.23
N GLU A 126 -1.51 37.92 10.43
CA GLU A 126 -1.98 36.62 10.92
C GLU A 126 -3.52 36.51 10.87
N GLU A 127 -4.24 37.61 11.12
CA GLU A 127 -5.71 37.67 11.04
C GLU A 127 -6.23 37.48 9.61
N GLU A 128 -5.54 38.01 8.60
CA GLU A 128 -5.90 37.82 7.18
C GLU A 128 -5.65 36.38 6.73
N ILE A 129 -4.54 35.77 7.18
CA ILE A 129 -4.22 34.36 6.91
C ILE A 129 -5.24 33.43 7.58
N ASP A 130 -5.58 33.72 8.84
CA ASP A 130 -6.57 32.96 9.60
C ASP A 130 -7.94 32.99 8.92
N GLN A 131 -8.36 34.17 8.46
CA GLN A 131 -9.62 34.34 7.74
C GLN A 131 -9.61 33.61 6.38
N ALA A 132 -8.52 33.70 5.62
CA ALA A 132 -8.39 33.00 4.35
C ALA A 132 -8.48 31.48 4.50
N ILE A 133 -7.87 30.92 5.55
CA ILE A 133 -7.96 29.48 5.86
C ILE A 133 -9.40 29.10 6.23
N ASP A 134 -10.07 29.88 7.07
CA ASP A 134 -11.45 29.61 7.48
C ASP A 134 -12.44 29.74 6.30
N GLU A 135 -12.20 30.67 5.37
CA GLU A 135 -12.96 30.83 4.12
C GLU A 135 -12.69 29.67 3.15
N ALA A 136 -11.44 29.28 2.93
CA ALA A 136 -11.08 28.10 2.12
C ALA A 136 -11.73 26.81 2.64
N ILE A 137 -11.77 26.65 3.97
CA ILE A 137 -12.43 25.58 4.70
C ILE A 137 -13.94 25.54 4.46
N SER A 138 -14.58 26.71 4.36
CA SER A 138 -16.03 26.83 4.32
C SER A 138 -16.60 26.84 2.90
N GLU A 139 -15.84 27.31 1.93
CA GLU A 139 -16.22 27.31 0.51
C GLU A 139 -15.96 25.97 -0.18
N THR A 140 -14.95 25.21 0.26
CA THR A 140 -14.59 23.94 -0.37
C THR A 140 -15.33 22.75 0.27
N ASP A 141 -16.16 22.06 -0.52
CA ASP A 141 -16.74 20.77 -0.12
C ASP A 141 -15.87 19.62 -0.62
N PHE A 142 -14.82 19.27 0.13
CA PHE A 142 -13.91 18.17 -0.18
C PHE A 142 -14.62 16.82 -0.28
N ASN A 143 -15.71 16.62 0.46
CA ASN A 143 -16.54 15.42 0.31
C ASN A 143 -17.19 15.36 -1.09
N GLN A 144 -17.57 16.51 -1.65
CA GLN A 144 -18.11 16.60 -3.01
C GLN A 144 -17.02 16.42 -4.06
N VAL A 145 -15.84 17.04 -3.89
CA VAL A 145 -14.67 16.84 -4.76
C VAL A 145 -14.33 15.36 -4.89
N TYR A 146 -14.25 14.65 -3.75
CA TYR A 146 -14.04 13.22 -3.71
C TYR A 146 -15.13 12.43 -4.46
N ARG A 147 -16.41 12.71 -4.18
CA ARG A 147 -17.54 12.00 -4.81
C ARG A 147 -17.58 12.21 -6.31
N ASP A 148 -17.31 13.42 -6.77
CA ASP A 148 -17.36 13.77 -8.19
C ASP A 148 -16.18 13.12 -8.93
N ALA A 149 -14.98 13.08 -8.32
CA ALA A 149 -13.85 12.34 -8.86
C ALA A 149 -14.15 10.85 -9.02
N VAL A 150 -14.64 10.18 -7.97
CA VAL A 150 -14.98 8.75 -8.02
C VAL A 150 -16.08 8.48 -9.06
N LYS A 151 -17.15 9.30 -9.10
CA LYS A 151 -18.23 9.13 -10.08
C LYS A 151 -17.77 9.38 -11.51
N SER A 152 -16.89 10.34 -11.74
CA SER A 152 -16.34 10.59 -13.08
C SER A 152 -15.66 9.34 -13.60
N VAL A 153 -14.78 8.75 -12.79
CA VAL A 153 -14.08 7.51 -13.16
C VAL A 153 -15.06 6.34 -13.35
N GLN A 154 -16.05 6.19 -12.46
CA GLN A 154 -17.07 5.15 -12.60
C GLN A 154 -17.89 5.26 -13.89
N ASN A 155 -18.21 6.48 -14.33
CA ASN A 155 -18.98 6.72 -15.55
C ASN A 155 -18.17 6.45 -16.83
N ASP A 156 -16.86 6.70 -16.78
CA ASP A 156 -15.94 6.52 -17.91
C ASP A 156 -15.37 5.09 -17.98
N MET A 157 -15.55 4.29 -16.93
CA MET A 157 -15.08 2.90 -16.86
C MET A 157 -15.89 1.97 -17.77
N ASP A 158 -15.19 1.31 -18.69
CA ASP A 158 -15.73 0.19 -19.45
C ASP A 158 -15.70 -1.13 -18.66
N GLN A 159 -16.23 -2.20 -19.27
CA GLN A 159 -16.31 -3.52 -18.64
C GLN A 159 -14.93 -4.16 -18.38
N ASP A 160 -13.92 -3.84 -19.20
CA ASP A 160 -12.58 -4.40 -19.05
C ASP A 160 -11.89 -3.78 -17.83
N ILE A 161 -12.02 -2.45 -17.64
CA ILE A 161 -11.51 -1.76 -16.46
C ILE A 161 -12.24 -2.21 -15.20
N GLN A 162 -13.57 -2.39 -15.25
CA GLN A 162 -14.35 -2.94 -14.13
C GLN A 162 -13.83 -4.34 -13.73
N THR A 163 -13.56 -5.20 -14.72
CA THR A 163 -13.05 -6.55 -14.46
C THR A 163 -11.68 -6.51 -13.78
N VAL A 164 -10.78 -5.64 -14.23
CA VAL A 164 -9.45 -5.46 -13.63
C VAL A 164 -9.57 -4.99 -12.18
N LEU A 165 -10.45 -4.01 -11.92
CA LEU A 165 -10.69 -3.48 -10.59
C LEU A 165 -11.27 -4.53 -9.64
N ASP A 166 -12.23 -5.33 -10.10
CA ASP A 166 -12.81 -6.43 -9.31
C ASP A 166 -11.77 -7.49 -8.96
N VAL A 167 -10.90 -7.84 -9.92
CA VAL A 167 -9.77 -8.76 -9.67
C VAL A 167 -8.82 -8.16 -8.64
N TYR A 168 -8.46 -6.88 -8.78
CA TYR A 168 -7.62 -6.18 -7.81
C TYR A 168 -8.24 -6.21 -6.40
N ASN A 169 -9.50 -5.82 -6.27
CA ASN A 169 -10.21 -5.77 -4.99
C ASN A 169 -10.34 -7.17 -4.37
N TYR A 170 -10.57 -8.20 -5.18
CA TYR A 170 -10.59 -9.58 -4.70
C TYR A 170 -9.22 -10.05 -4.19
N ILE A 171 -8.15 -9.90 -4.99
CA ILE A 171 -6.81 -10.41 -4.63
C ILE A 171 -6.15 -9.62 -3.49
N THR A 172 -6.55 -8.37 -3.27
CA THR A 172 -6.05 -7.51 -2.19
C THR A 172 -6.96 -7.54 -0.95
N SER A 173 -8.13 -8.21 -1.02
CA SER A 173 -9.06 -8.33 0.10
C SER A 173 -8.46 -9.07 1.29
N GLN A 174 -8.85 -8.65 2.49
CA GLN A 174 -8.46 -9.32 3.73
C GLN A 174 -8.92 -10.79 3.76
N GLU A 175 -10.08 -11.08 3.18
CA GLU A 175 -10.63 -12.43 3.10
C GLU A 175 -9.73 -13.35 2.27
N PHE A 176 -9.34 -12.92 1.06
CA PHE A 176 -8.46 -13.70 0.19
C PHE A 176 -7.09 -13.94 0.83
N LEU A 177 -6.47 -12.89 1.39
CA LEU A 177 -5.20 -13.02 2.10
C LEU A 177 -5.29 -13.98 3.29
N THR A 178 -6.40 -13.92 4.04
CA THR A 178 -6.64 -14.83 5.17
C THR A 178 -6.78 -16.28 4.71
N ILE A 179 -7.48 -16.53 3.59
CA ILE A 179 -7.61 -17.87 3.01
C ILE A 179 -6.23 -18.42 2.62
N LEU A 180 -5.37 -17.62 1.99
CA LEU A 180 -4.01 -18.05 1.63
C LEU A 180 -3.18 -18.45 2.86
N ILE A 181 -3.27 -17.69 3.96
CA ILE A 181 -2.61 -18.02 5.23
C ILE A 181 -3.14 -19.35 5.78
N ILE A 182 -4.45 -19.56 5.79
CA ILE A 182 -5.06 -20.82 6.26
C ILE A 182 -4.58 -21.99 5.42
N VAL A 183 -4.59 -21.87 4.09
CA VAL A 183 -4.11 -22.93 3.18
C VAL A 183 -2.64 -23.25 3.44
N PHE A 184 -1.80 -22.23 3.63
CA PHE A 184 -0.40 -22.41 3.97
C PHE A 184 -0.21 -23.18 5.28
N VAL A 185 -0.91 -22.78 6.36
CA VAL A 185 -0.83 -23.44 7.67
C VAL A 185 -1.32 -24.88 7.61
N VAL A 186 -2.42 -25.16 6.89
CA VAL A 186 -2.94 -26.52 6.71
C VAL A 186 -1.94 -27.38 5.92
N ALA A 187 -1.40 -26.87 4.82
CA ALA A 187 -0.39 -27.58 4.03
C ALA A 187 0.87 -27.89 4.86
N MET A 188 1.29 -26.94 5.70
CA MET A 188 2.37 -27.14 6.66
C MET A 188 2.04 -28.25 7.66
N ALA A 189 0.89 -28.18 8.34
CA ALA A 189 0.48 -29.17 9.35
C ALA A 189 0.42 -30.60 8.76
N ILE A 190 -0.19 -30.77 7.59
CA ILE A 190 -0.23 -32.06 6.88
C ILE A 190 1.19 -32.54 6.57
N THR A 191 2.08 -31.64 6.13
CA THR A 191 3.47 -31.98 5.84
C THR A 191 4.21 -32.52 7.07
N PHE A 192 4.02 -31.91 8.25
CA PHE A 192 4.59 -32.40 9.50
C PHE A 192 4.02 -33.76 9.90
N LEU A 193 2.71 -33.97 9.78
CA LEU A 193 2.06 -35.24 10.12
C LEU A 193 2.52 -36.40 9.24
N LEU A 194 2.81 -36.15 7.95
CA LEU A 194 3.23 -37.18 7.00
C LEU A 194 4.68 -37.65 7.18
N GLN A 195 5.53 -36.86 7.84
CA GLN A 195 6.94 -37.20 8.00
C GLN A 195 7.23 -37.88 9.33
N LYS A 196 7.97 -39.00 9.29
CA LYS A 196 8.55 -39.60 10.49
C LYS A 196 10.07 -39.59 10.35
N PRO A 197 10.80 -39.05 11.35
CA PRO A 197 10.31 -38.25 12.48
C PRO A 197 9.73 -36.88 12.04
N HIS A 198 8.70 -36.40 12.75
CA HIS A 198 7.89 -35.22 12.37
C HIS A 198 8.69 -33.93 12.16
N TYR A 199 9.78 -33.71 12.91
CA TYR A 199 10.64 -32.53 12.75
C TYR A 199 11.26 -32.40 11.35
N LYS A 200 11.31 -33.48 10.55
CA LYS A 200 11.82 -33.40 9.18
C LYS A 200 10.93 -32.56 8.26
N GLY A 201 9.67 -32.33 8.63
CA GLY A 201 8.75 -31.43 7.90
C GLY A 201 9.30 -30.01 7.75
N ILE A 202 10.17 -29.58 8.66
CA ILE A 202 10.90 -28.30 8.60
C ILE A 202 11.60 -28.11 7.25
N VAL A 203 12.17 -29.17 6.66
CA VAL A 203 12.87 -29.08 5.37
C VAL A 203 11.94 -28.61 4.24
N ASN A 204 10.70 -29.09 4.23
CA ASN A 204 9.73 -28.73 3.21
C ASN A 204 9.27 -27.28 3.34
N VAL A 205 9.15 -26.79 4.58
CA VAL A 205 8.85 -25.38 4.85
C VAL A 205 10.04 -24.50 4.45
N SER A 206 11.28 -24.89 4.82
CA SER A 206 12.50 -24.18 4.40
C SER A 206 12.61 -24.09 2.88
N ILE A 207 12.38 -25.20 2.16
CA ILE A 207 12.42 -25.19 0.70
C ILE A 207 11.33 -24.25 0.16
N ALA A 208 10.12 -24.32 0.71
CA ALA A 208 9.03 -23.45 0.26
C ALA A 208 9.36 -21.96 0.44
N THR A 209 9.88 -21.55 1.59
CA THR A 209 10.22 -20.13 1.82
C THR A 209 11.41 -19.68 0.97
N ILE A 210 12.46 -20.50 0.84
CA ILE A 210 13.63 -20.16 0.00
C ILE A 210 13.24 -20.03 -1.47
N VAL A 211 12.49 -21.02 -1.99
CA VAL A 211 12.03 -20.97 -3.39
C VAL A 211 11.12 -19.78 -3.61
N SER A 212 10.20 -19.49 -2.69
CA SER A 212 9.31 -18.34 -2.80
C SER A 212 10.09 -17.02 -2.82
N ALA A 213 11.13 -16.88 -1.99
CA ALA A 213 11.96 -15.69 -1.96
C ALA A 213 12.66 -15.41 -3.30
N VAL A 214 13.09 -16.47 -4.01
CA VAL A 214 13.67 -16.35 -5.35
C VAL A 214 12.61 -15.98 -6.39
N LEU A 215 11.39 -16.51 -6.25
CA LEU A 215 10.31 -16.30 -7.22
C LEU A 215 9.62 -14.93 -7.11
N VAL A 216 9.55 -14.32 -5.92
CA VAL A 216 8.89 -13.01 -5.75
C VAL A 216 9.68 -11.86 -6.39
N VAL A 217 11.00 -11.96 -6.46
CA VAL A 217 11.89 -10.93 -7.05
C VAL A 217 11.58 -10.63 -8.52
N PRO A 218 11.53 -11.61 -9.45
CA PRO A 218 11.24 -11.31 -10.85
C PRO A 218 9.82 -10.76 -11.07
N ILE A 219 8.84 -11.14 -10.24
CA ILE A 219 7.49 -10.54 -10.31
C ILE A 219 7.55 -9.05 -9.98
N ALA A 220 8.30 -8.67 -8.95
CA ALA A 220 8.47 -7.26 -8.58
C ALA A 220 9.00 -6.43 -9.75
N LEU A 221 10.02 -6.95 -10.44
CA LEU A 221 10.64 -6.27 -11.58
C LEU A 221 9.65 -6.11 -12.73
N ILE A 222 8.95 -7.19 -13.10
CA ILE A 222 7.95 -7.15 -14.17
C ILE A 222 6.83 -6.15 -13.82
N MET A 223 6.36 -6.18 -12.59
CA MET A 223 5.27 -5.32 -12.15
C MET A 223 5.68 -3.85 -12.13
N ASN A 224 6.87 -3.54 -11.62
CA ASN A 224 7.39 -2.17 -11.65
C ASN A 224 7.58 -1.67 -13.07
N MET A 225 8.02 -2.52 -14.02
CA MET A 225 8.12 -2.14 -15.42
C MET A 225 6.74 -1.82 -16.03
N ILE A 226 5.72 -2.64 -15.74
CA ILE A 226 4.35 -2.39 -16.21
C ILE A 226 3.82 -1.09 -15.63
N LEU A 227 3.98 -0.88 -14.32
CA LEU A 227 3.48 0.31 -13.66
C LEU A 227 4.23 1.58 -14.11
N GLN A 228 5.54 1.52 -14.30
CA GLN A 228 6.30 2.63 -14.87
C GLN A 228 5.83 2.99 -16.28
N ALA A 229 5.54 2.00 -17.13
CA ALA A 229 5.00 2.27 -18.46
C ALA A 229 3.62 2.96 -18.40
N ILE A 230 2.76 2.58 -17.44
CA ILE A 230 1.46 3.25 -17.21
C ILE A 230 1.68 4.68 -16.73
N LEU A 231 2.59 4.89 -15.78
CA LEU A 231 2.92 6.21 -15.23
C LEU A 231 3.47 7.16 -16.30
N GLU A 232 4.33 6.66 -17.19
CA GLU A 232 4.83 7.41 -18.35
C GLU A 232 3.70 7.81 -19.31
N GLU A 233 2.67 6.99 -19.48
CA GLU A 233 1.52 7.28 -20.36
C GLU A 233 0.65 8.42 -19.81
N ILE A 234 0.57 8.56 -18.49
CA ILE A 234 -0.18 9.64 -17.82
C ILE A 234 0.70 10.83 -17.40
N ASP A 235 1.91 10.95 -17.98
CA ASP A 235 2.89 12.02 -17.72
C ASP A 235 3.19 12.24 -16.22
N THR A 236 3.12 11.16 -15.43
CA THR A 236 3.29 11.21 -13.97
C THR A 236 4.60 10.54 -13.58
N ALA A 237 5.51 11.31 -12.97
CA ALA A 237 6.86 10.82 -12.62
C ALA A 237 6.94 10.29 -11.18
N ILE A 238 6.32 9.12 -10.90
CA ILE A 238 6.41 8.47 -9.58
C ILE A 238 7.57 7.46 -9.53
N ALA A 239 8.49 7.66 -8.58
CA ALA A 239 9.58 6.73 -8.32
C ALA A 239 9.11 5.55 -7.46
N LEU A 240 8.71 4.46 -8.11
CA LEU A 240 8.19 3.27 -7.42
C LEU A 240 9.26 2.59 -6.55
N ASN A 241 8.93 2.36 -5.28
CA ASN A 241 9.82 1.80 -4.29
C ASN A 241 9.69 0.28 -4.21
N ALA A 242 10.68 -0.42 -4.78
CA ALA A 242 10.74 -1.87 -4.70
C ALA A 242 11.12 -2.41 -3.31
N ASN A 243 11.48 -1.57 -2.33
CA ASN A 243 12.00 -2.03 -1.04
C ASN A 243 11.08 -3.02 -0.28
N PRO A 244 9.74 -2.88 -0.28
CA PRO A 244 8.88 -3.81 0.45
C PRO A 244 8.97 -5.27 -0.02
N ILE A 245 9.09 -5.51 -1.33
CA ILE A 245 9.23 -6.88 -1.86
C ILE A 245 10.64 -7.43 -1.65
N TRP A 246 11.68 -6.58 -1.68
CA TRP A 246 13.05 -6.97 -1.32
C TRP A 246 13.13 -7.37 0.15
N MET A 247 12.49 -6.61 1.03
CA MET A 247 12.39 -6.93 2.45
C MET A 247 11.66 -8.26 2.65
N SER A 248 10.53 -8.47 1.97
CA SER A 248 9.77 -9.72 2.01
C SER A 248 10.61 -10.92 1.54
N ALA A 249 11.32 -10.79 0.41
CA ALA A 249 12.24 -11.81 -0.09
C ALA A 249 13.38 -12.10 0.91
N GLY A 250 13.99 -11.06 1.48
CA GLY A 250 15.03 -11.18 2.50
C GLY A 250 14.53 -11.91 3.75
N CYS A 251 13.35 -11.57 4.26
CA CYS A 251 12.71 -12.24 5.38
C CYS A 251 12.44 -13.73 5.08
N LEU A 252 11.92 -14.05 3.90
CA LEU A 252 11.66 -15.43 3.48
C LEU A 252 12.95 -16.27 3.38
N LEU A 253 14.03 -15.71 2.84
CA LEU A 253 15.35 -16.35 2.82
C LEU A 253 15.87 -16.58 4.24
N ALA A 254 15.82 -15.56 5.10
CA ALA A 254 16.28 -15.65 6.48
C ALA A 254 15.52 -16.75 7.25
N ILE A 255 14.19 -16.76 7.17
CA ILE A 255 13.33 -17.79 7.77
C ILE A 255 13.72 -19.18 7.25
N GLY A 256 13.90 -19.32 5.93
CA GLY A 256 14.27 -20.59 5.31
C GLY A 256 15.60 -21.14 5.81
N ILE A 257 16.63 -20.28 5.89
CA ILE A 257 17.96 -20.63 6.39
C ILE A 257 17.90 -20.99 7.89
N LEU A 258 17.21 -20.19 8.71
CA LEU A 258 17.05 -20.45 10.14
C LEU A 258 16.41 -21.81 10.40
N LEU A 259 15.37 -22.16 9.64
CA LEU A 259 14.72 -23.47 9.74
C LEU A 259 15.68 -24.62 9.38
N LEU A 260 16.57 -24.45 8.39
CA LEU A 260 17.60 -25.45 8.09
C LEU A 260 18.63 -25.58 9.21
N ILE A 261 19.03 -24.48 9.86
CA ILE A 261 19.93 -24.48 11.02
C ILE A 261 19.28 -25.24 12.20
N VAL A 262 18.01 -24.94 12.50
CA VAL A 262 17.25 -25.64 13.55
C VAL A 262 17.22 -27.14 13.30
N LYS A 263 16.97 -27.55 12.05
CA LYS A 263 17.01 -28.96 11.65
C LYS A 263 18.39 -29.58 11.90
N TYR A 264 19.47 -28.89 11.52
CA TYR A 264 20.84 -29.36 11.75
C TYR A 264 21.14 -29.56 13.25
N LEU A 265 20.77 -28.59 14.10
CA LEU A 265 20.96 -28.68 15.55
C LEU A 265 20.20 -29.86 16.18
N ILE A 266 18.96 -30.10 15.73
CA ILE A 266 18.17 -31.26 16.19
C ILE A 266 18.86 -32.57 15.80
N GLU A 267 19.41 -32.66 14.60
CA GLU A 267 20.11 -33.86 14.13
C GLU A 267 21.43 -34.09 14.85
N GLN A 268 22.19 -33.02 15.14
CA GLN A 268 23.43 -33.10 15.92
C GLN A 268 23.16 -33.60 17.34
N LYS A 269 22.20 -32.99 18.05
CA LYS A 269 21.85 -33.39 19.42
C LYS A 269 21.40 -34.85 19.49
N LYS A 270 20.71 -35.35 18.46
CA LYS A 270 20.32 -36.77 18.39
C LYS A 270 21.49 -37.71 18.19
N LYS A 271 22.55 -37.29 17.48
CA LYS A 271 23.77 -38.07 17.34
C LYS A 271 24.55 -38.13 18.64
N GLU A 272 24.65 -37.00 19.36
CA GLU A 272 25.33 -36.91 20.67
C GLU A 272 24.64 -37.78 21.73
N VAL A 273 23.30 -37.83 21.78
CA VAL A 273 22.55 -38.66 22.73
C VAL A 273 22.61 -40.17 22.39
N ALA A 274 22.99 -40.52 21.17
CA ALA A 274 23.06 -41.92 20.71
C ALA A 274 24.46 -42.55 20.87
N GLN A 275 25.47 -41.76 21.25
CA GLN A 275 26.83 -42.21 21.60
C GLN A 275 26.94 -42.46 23.11
#